data_AF-A0A1J4UC54-F1
#
_entry.id   AF-A0A1J4UC54-F1
#
_cell.length_a   1.000
_cell.length_b   1.000
_cell.length_c   1.000
_cell.angle_alpha   90.00
_cell.angle_beta   90.00
_cell.angle_gamma   90.00
#
_symmetry.space_group_name_H-M   'P 1'
#
loop_
_entity.id
_entity.type
_entity.pdbx_description
1 polymer ?
#
loop_
_entity_poly.entity_id
_entity_poly.type
_entity_poly.pdbx_seq_one_letter_code
_entity_poly.pdbx_strand_id
1 'polypeptide(L)'
;MKPAALLLLLAMLSLSFSQMSNISGAFASLCDFLANLLPILSMLMVVAGGAVYAGGQMMGAETRARANVWATAMLVGALIGILVSVIGPFVMQAMYGSGWTTACQEAVVAPPDPCTPDPCPPQGRPSLTKCCPSPPTYVCKPQSATCGYG
;
A
#
# COMPACT_ATOMS: atom_id res chain seq x y z
N MET A 1 -6.70 -4.02 -37.88
CA MET A 1 -6.09 -3.64 -36.59
C MET A 1 -6.69 -4.51 -35.51
N LYS A 2 -5.89 -5.20 -34.69
CA LYS A 2 -6.38 -6.14 -33.66
C LYS A 2 -7.05 -5.35 -32.53
N PRO A 3 -8.19 -5.81 -31.98
CA PRO A 3 -8.93 -5.09 -30.94
C PRO A 3 -8.09 -4.83 -29.68
N ALA A 4 -7.12 -5.70 -29.38
CA ALA A 4 -6.15 -5.52 -28.29
C ALA A 4 -5.26 -4.27 -28.47
N ALA A 5 -4.90 -3.92 -29.71
CA ALA A 5 -4.07 -2.74 -29.99
C ALA A 5 -4.87 -1.44 -29.81
N LEU A 6 -6.17 -1.48 -30.11
CA LEU A 6 -7.05 -0.32 -29.95
C LEU A 6 -7.33 -0.04 -28.46
N LEU A 7 -7.51 -1.08 -27.65
CA LEU A 7 -7.64 -0.94 -26.19
C LEU A 7 -6.38 -0.38 -25.53
N LEU A 8 -5.20 -0.83 -25.97
CA LEU A 8 -3.92 -0.38 -25.42
C LEU A 8 -3.60 1.08 -25.78
N LEU A 9 -3.97 1.51 -26.99
CA LEU A 9 -3.87 2.91 -27.41
C LEU A 9 -4.86 3.82 -26.64
N LEU A 10 -6.08 3.35 -26.40
CA LEU A 10 -7.07 4.09 -25.62
C LEU A 10 -6.59 4.30 -24.18
N ALA A 11 -6.04 3.25 -23.54
CA ALA A 11 -5.50 3.33 -22.19
C ALA A 11 -4.35 4.35 -22.09
N MET A 12 -3.41 4.32 -23.04
CA MET A 12 -2.28 5.26 -23.05
C MET A 12 -2.70 6.72 -23.26
N LEU A 13 -3.73 6.99 -24.07
CA LEU A 13 -4.29 8.34 -24.21
C LEU A 13 -4.93 8.82 -22.90
N SER A 14 -5.68 7.96 -22.20
CA SER A 14 -6.30 8.31 -20.92
C SER A 14 -5.27 8.65 -19.84
N LEU A 15 -4.14 7.93 -19.81
CA LEU A 15 -3.05 8.23 -18.87
C LEU A 15 -2.41 9.60 -19.14
N SER A 16 -2.28 10.01 -20.40
CA SER A 16 -1.65 11.30 -20.76
C SER A 16 -2.47 12.55 -20.41
N PHE A 17 -3.80 12.43 -20.28
CA PHE A 17 -4.67 13.56 -19.95
C PHE A 17 -4.91 13.75 -18.43
N SER A 18 -4.45 12.79 -17.60
CA SER A 18 -4.59 12.84 -16.14
C SER A 18 -3.51 13.74 -15.50
N GLN A 19 -3.62 15.04 -15.76
CA GLN A 19 -3.13 16.22 -15.04
C GLN A 19 -1.86 16.14 -14.17
N MET A 20 -0.84 16.86 -14.62
CA MET A 20 0.51 17.06 -14.08
C MET A 20 0.64 17.68 -12.67
N SER A 21 -0.45 18.14 -12.04
CA SER A 21 -0.34 18.98 -10.82
C SER A 21 -0.64 18.24 -9.50
N ASN A 22 -1.27 17.05 -9.53
CA ASN A 22 -1.62 16.28 -8.33
C ASN A 22 -1.18 14.80 -8.40
N ILE A 23 -0.31 14.47 -9.35
CA ILE A 23 0.14 13.10 -9.62
C ILE A 23 0.80 12.47 -8.40
N SER A 24 1.59 13.24 -7.65
CA SER A 24 2.22 12.80 -6.41
C SER A 24 1.20 12.42 -5.32
N GLY A 25 0.15 13.23 -5.14
CA GLY A 25 -0.91 12.94 -4.17
C GLY A 25 -1.79 11.75 -4.56
N ALA A 26 -2.07 11.59 -5.86
CA ALA A 26 -2.78 10.44 -6.39
C ALA A 26 -1.97 9.14 -6.22
N PHE A 27 -0.66 9.18 -6.48
CA PHE A 27 0.22 8.02 -6.27
C PHE A 27 0.38 7.65 -4.79
N ALA A 28 0.43 8.62 -3.89
CA ALA A 28 0.45 8.34 -2.45
C ALA A 28 -0.83 7.61 -2.00
N SER A 29 -2.01 8.09 -2.43
CA SER A 29 -3.29 7.46 -2.12
C SER A 29 -3.43 6.07 -2.74
N LEU A 30 -2.96 5.90 -3.97
CA LEU A 30 -2.90 4.60 -4.64
C LEU A 30 -1.96 3.65 -3.89
N CYS A 31 -0.81 4.15 -3.41
CA CYS A 31 0.17 3.35 -2.70
C CYS A 31 -0.39 2.88 -1.35
N ASP A 32 -1.08 3.75 -0.62
CA ASP A 32 -1.74 3.38 0.64
C ASP A 32 -2.84 2.34 0.41
N PHE A 33 -3.66 2.51 -0.64
CA PHE A 33 -4.65 1.51 -1.02
C PHE A 33 -4.01 0.16 -1.38
N LEU A 34 -2.96 0.16 -2.20
CA LEU A 34 -2.22 -1.05 -2.58
C LEU A 34 -1.53 -1.70 -1.37
N ALA A 35 -0.93 -0.91 -0.48
CA ALA A 35 -0.24 -1.40 0.72
C ALA A 35 -1.20 -2.08 1.69
N ASN A 36 -2.41 -1.55 1.86
CA ASN A 36 -3.44 -2.16 2.69
C ASN A 36 -4.09 -3.38 2.02
N LEU A 37 -4.26 -3.35 0.69
CA LEU A 37 -5.00 -4.39 -0.03
C LEU A 37 -4.14 -5.60 -0.39
N LEU A 38 -2.85 -5.41 -0.69
CA LEU A 38 -1.91 -6.49 -1.07
C LEU A 38 -1.84 -7.63 -0.02
N PRO A 39 -1.67 -7.35 1.29
CA PRO A 39 -1.62 -8.39 2.32
C PRO A 39 -2.94 -9.17 2.45
N ILE A 40 -4.07 -8.47 2.31
CA ILE A 40 -5.40 -9.08 2.36
C ILE A 40 -5.57 -10.04 1.19
N LEU A 41 -5.19 -9.61 -0.02
CA LEU A 41 -5.23 -10.47 -1.21
C LEU A 41 -4.25 -11.64 -1.13
N SER A 42 -3.04 -11.44 -0.59
CA SER A 42 -2.08 -12.54 -0.46
C SER A 42 -2.62 -13.63 0.47
N MET A 43 -3.24 -13.24 1.59
CA MET A 43 -3.88 -14.20 2.49
C MET A 43 -5.07 -14.91 1.83
N LEU A 44 -5.90 -14.19 1.09
CA LEU A 44 -7.00 -14.80 0.33
C LEU A 44 -6.49 -15.81 -0.71
N MET A 45 -5.41 -15.48 -1.41
CA MET A 45 -4.81 -16.36 -2.43
C MET A 45 -4.19 -17.62 -1.82
N VAL A 46 -3.60 -17.54 -0.63
CA VAL A 46 -3.11 -18.73 0.10
C VAL A 46 -4.28 -19.66 0.45
N VAL A 47 -5.38 -19.11 0.99
CA VAL A 47 -6.57 -19.88 1.35
C VAL A 47 -7.24 -20.48 0.11
N ALA A 48 -7.38 -19.71 -0.96
CA ALA A 48 -7.93 -20.18 -2.23
C ALA A 48 -7.07 -21.30 -2.84
N GLY A 49 -5.74 -21.16 -2.83
CA GLY A 49 -4.81 -22.20 -3.28
C GLY A 49 -4.96 -23.50 -2.49
N GLY A 50 -5.10 -23.41 -1.16
CA GLY A 50 -5.37 -24.56 -0.29
C GLY A 50 -6.70 -25.24 -0.59
N ALA A 51 -7.77 -24.46 -0.78
CA ALA A 51 -9.09 -24.95 -1.13
C ALA A 51 -9.11 -25.64 -2.51
N VAL A 52 -8.42 -25.08 -3.51
CA VAL A 52 -8.30 -25.67 -4.85
C VAL A 52 -7.48 -26.97 -4.81
N TYR A 53 -6.42 -27.02 -4.00
CA TYR A 53 -5.65 -28.26 -3.81
C TYR A 53 -6.50 -29.37 -3.18
N ALA A 54 -7.25 -29.06 -2.12
CA ALA A 54 -8.16 -29.99 -1.46
C ALA A 54 -9.31 -30.43 -2.39
N GLY A 55 -9.93 -29.48 -3.10
CA GLY A 55 -10.97 -29.75 -4.08
C GLY A 55 -10.48 -30.61 -5.26
N GLY A 56 -9.22 -30.45 -5.65
CA GLY A 56 -8.57 -31.27 -6.67
C GLY A 56 -8.45 -32.75 -6.30
N GLN A 57 -8.48 -33.10 -5.01
CA GLN A 57 -8.50 -34.50 -4.56
C GLN A 57 -9.88 -35.14 -4.65
N MET A 58 -10.95 -34.33 -4.66
CA MET A 58 -12.33 -34.80 -4.81
C MET A 58 -12.74 -35.04 -6.26
N MET A 59 -11.94 -34.55 -7.21
CA MET A 59 -12.20 -34.68 -8.65
C MET A 59 -11.33 -35.77 -9.30
N GLY A 60 -11.80 -36.32 -10.42
CA GLY A 60 -11.17 -37.44 -11.13
C GLY A 60 -9.75 -37.15 -11.65
N ALA A 61 -9.08 -38.20 -12.15
CA ALA A 61 -7.66 -38.17 -12.53
C ALA A 61 -7.29 -37.06 -13.53
N GLU A 62 -8.18 -36.71 -14.45
CA GLU A 62 -7.96 -35.65 -15.46
C GLU A 62 -8.03 -34.24 -14.85
N THR A 63 -8.89 -34.04 -13.86
CA THR A 63 -9.13 -32.75 -13.20
C THR A 63 -8.15 -32.50 -12.05
N ARG A 64 -7.66 -33.55 -11.39
CA ARG A 64 -6.59 -33.48 -10.37
C ARG A 64 -5.32 -32.82 -10.90
N ALA A 65 -4.92 -33.17 -12.12
CA ALA A 65 -3.71 -32.62 -12.75
C ALA A 65 -3.84 -31.12 -13.02
N ARG A 66 -5.00 -30.65 -13.50
CA ARG A 66 -5.24 -29.23 -13.77
C ARG A 66 -5.39 -28.41 -12.49
N ALA A 67 -6.07 -28.95 -11.48
CA ALA A 67 -6.27 -28.28 -10.20
C ALA A 67 -4.93 -28.02 -9.47
N ASN A 68 -4.00 -28.97 -9.51
CA ASN A 68 -2.67 -28.78 -8.90
C ASN A 68 -1.89 -27.62 -9.53
N VAL A 69 -1.95 -27.44 -10.85
CA VAL A 69 -1.25 -26.33 -11.53
C VAL A 69 -1.84 -24.98 -11.12
N TRP A 70 -3.16 -24.90 -10.94
CA TRP A 70 -3.82 -23.67 -10.49
C TRP A 70 -3.49 -23.36 -9.04
N ALA A 71 -3.48 -24.37 -8.16
CA ALA A 71 -3.13 -24.20 -6.76
C ALA A 71 -1.68 -23.72 -6.59
N THR A 72 -0.72 -24.29 -7.33
CA THR A 72 0.68 -23.86 -7.26
C THR A 72 0.87 -22.46 -7.82
N ALA A 73 0.18 -22.09 -8.91
CA ALA A 73 0.22 -20.73 -9.43
C ALA A 73 -0.30 -19.70 -8.42
N MET A 74 -1.40 -20.01 -7.71
CA MET A 74 -1.92 -19.15 -6.64
C MET A 74 -0.96 -19.03 -5.46
N LEU A 75 -0.36 -20.15 -5.04
CA LEU A 75 0.57 -20.16 -3.92
C LEU A 75 1.85 -19.38 -4.24
N VAL A 76 2.42 -19.55 -5.43
CA VAL A 76 3.60 -18.80 -5.89
C VAL A 76 3.28 -17.32 -6.06
N GLY A 77 2.12 -16.99 -6.62
CA GLY A 77 1.66 -15.60 -6.73
C GLY A 77 1.53 -14.91 -5.37
N ALA A 78 0.96 -15.60 -4.37
CA ALA A 78 0.87 -15.09 -3.01
C ALA A 78 2.25 -14.91 -2.37
N LEU A 79 3.16 -15.88 -2.55
CA LEU A 79 4.54 -15.81 -2.06
C LEU A 79 5.31 -14.62 -2.64
N ILE A 80 5.21 -14.41 -3.95
CA ILE A 80 5.83 -13.26 -4.62
C ILE A 80 5.20 -11.96 -4.13
N GLY A 81 3.87 -11.91 -3.95
CA GLY A 81 3.18 -10.73 -3.40
C GLY A 81 3.68 -10.32 -2.02
N ILE A 82 3.85 -11.30 -1.12
CA ILE A 82 4.42 -11.08 0.22
C ILE A 82 5.90 -10.67 0.13
N LEU A 83 6.67 -11.31 -0.76
CA LEU A 83 8.08 -10.98 -0.96
C LEU A 83 8.24 -9.53 -1.41
N VAL A 84 7.44 -9.09 -2.38
CA VAL A 84 7.47 -7.73 -2.90
C VAL A 84 7.01 -6.72 -1.85
N SER A 85 6.00 -7.03 -1.03
CA SER A 85 5.57 -6.11 0.02
C SER A 85 6.64 -5.89 1.09
N VAL A 86 7.43 -6.92 1.41
CA VAL A 86 8.51 -6.83 2.39
C VAL A 86 9.77 -6.21 1.80
N ILE A 87 10.21 -6.64 0.61
CA ILE A 87 11.50 -6.23 0.01
C ILE A 87 11.41 -4.92 -0.76
N GLY A 88 10.25 -4.61 -1.34
CA GLY A 88 9.99 -3.39 -2.09
C GLY A 88 10.48 -2.10 -1.41
N PRO A 89 10.15 -1.82 -0.14
CA PRO A 89 10.63 -0.62 0.54
C PRO A 89 12.15 -0.59 0.71
N PHE A 90 12.80 -1.73 0.98
CA PHE A 90 14.26 -1.80 1.11
C PHE A 90 14.97 -1.50 -0.21
N VAL A 91 14.47 -2.03 -1.32
CA VAL A 91 15.05 -1.78 -2.66
C VAL A 91 14.91 -0.30 -3.03
N MET A 92 13.75 0.30 -2.77
CA MET A 92 13.52 1.71 -3.07
C MET A 92 14.36 2.63 -2.18
N GLN A 93 14.53 2.30 -0.90
CA GLN A 93 15.42 3.02 0.00
C GLN A 93 16.89 2.94 -0.45
N ALA A 94 17.33 1.79 -0.98
CA ALA A 94 18.68 1.63 -1.50
C ALA A 94 18.92 2.43 -2.80
N MET A 95 17.91 2.56 -3.67
CA MET A 95 18.03 3.28 -4.95
C MET A 95 17.84 4.79 -4.82
N TYR A 96 16.88 5.25 -4.01
CA TYR A 96 16.47 6.66 -3.92
C TYR A 96 16.88 7.36 -2.62
N GLY A 97 17.51 6.64 -1.68
CA GLY A 97 17.95 7.18 -0.40
C GLY A 97 16.81 7.58 0.53
N SER A 98 17.06 8.56 1.40
CA SER A 98 16.11 9.02 2.44
C SER A 98 14.93 9.86 1.91
N GLY A 99 14.86 10.13 0.60
CA GLY A 99 13.75 10.87 -0.01
C GLY A 99 12.50 10.02 -0.29
N TRP A 100 12.60 8.70 -0.16
CA TRP A 100 11.52 7.75 -0.49
C TRP A 100 10.50 7.54 0.64
N THR A 101 10.89 7.77 1.90
CA THR A 101 10.09 7.47 3.09
C THR A 101 8.73 8.17 3.13
N THR A 102 8.52 9.21 2.30
CA THR A 102 7.30 10.03 2.26
C THR A 102 6.26 9.53 1.25
N ALA A 103 6.55 8.55 0.39
CA ALA A 103 5.62 8.18 -0.69
C ALA A 103 4.62 7.06 -0.31
N CYS A 104 4.97 6.16 0.62
CA CYS A 104 4.16 4.98 0.93
C CYS A 104 4.30 4.45 2.37
N GLN A 105 5.16 5.05 3.22
CA GLN A 105 5.65 4.39 4.44
C GLN A 105 4.89 4.78 5.72
N GLU A 106 3.89 5.65 5.64
CA GLU A 106 3.02 6.00 6.78
C GLU A 106 2.04 4.86 7.15
N ALA A 107 1.84 3.87 6.28
CA ALA A 107 0.81 2.84 6.47
C ALA A 107 1.23 1.63 7.33
N VAL A 108 2.53 1.33 7.48
CA VAL A 108 2.96 0.00 7.99
C VAL A 108 3.64 0.04 9.37
N VAL A 109 4.06 1.22 9.89
CA VAL A 109 4.84 1.28 11.14
C VAL A 109 4.38 2.36 12.14
N ALA A 110 3.24 3.01 11.97
CA ALA A 110 2.71 3.81 13.06
C ALA A 110 1.96 2.88 14.05
N PRO A 111 2.46 2.64 15.29
CA PRO A 111 1.53 2.37 16.39
C PRO A 111 0.45 3.46 16.42
N PRO A 112 -0.74 3.26 17.01
CA PRO A 112 -1.74 4.31 17.10
C PRO A 112 -1.11 5.50 17.84
N ASP A 113 -0.62 6.47 17.08
CA ASP A 113 -0.12 7.70 17.65
C ASP A 113 -1.32 8.34 18.32
N PRO A 114 -1.22 8.72 19.62
CA PRO A 114 -2.33 9.35 20.36
C PRO A 114 -2.74 10.73 19.80
N CYS A 115 -2.25 11.09 18.60
CA CYS A 115 -2.49 12.33 17.90
C CYS A 115 -3.41 12.16 16.67
N THR A 116 -4.06 11.01 16.46
CA THR A 116 -5.15 10.89 15.47
C THR A 116 -6.49 10.51 16.13
N PRO A 117 -7.62 11.15 15.77
CA PRO A 117 -7.78 12.28 14.86
C PRO A 117 -7.66 13.62 15.61
N ASP A 118 -6.98 14.57 14.99
CA ASP A 118 -6.71 15.96 15.41
C ASP A 118 -7.71 16.58 16.42
N PRO A 119 -7.28 16.87 17.66
CA PRO A 119 -7.98 17.82 18.52
C PRO A 119 -7.55 19.29 18.29
N CYS A 120 -6.62 19.60 17.38
CA CYS A 120 -6.25 21.00 17.11
C CYS A 120 -7.27 21.62 16.11
N PRO A 121 -8.13 22.57 16.53
CA PRO A 121 -9.21 23.09 15.69
C PRO A 121 -8.67 23.88 14.48
N PRO A 122 -9.39 23.90 13.35
CA PRO A 122 -9.07 24.75 12.22
C PRO A 122 -9.47 26.19 12.54
N GLN A 123 -8.63 26.93 13.26
CA GLN A 123 -8.77 28.38 13.38
C GLN A 123 -7.63 29.10 12.65
N GLY A 124 -7.75 29.15 11.32
CA GLY A 124 -7.35 30.31 10.53
C GLY A 124 -5.88 30.71 10.46
N ARG A 125 -4.91 29.80 10.67
CA ARG A 125 -3.47 30.11 10.47
C ARG A 125 -2.70 28.95 9.80
N PRO A 126 -1.64 29.27 9.02
CA PRO A 126 -1.08 28.36 8.02
C PRO A 126 -0.32 27.18 8.65
N SER A 127 -0.75 25.96 8.32
CA SER A 127 0.04 24.76 7.94
C SER A 127 1.32 24.34 8.68
N LEU A 128 1.70 24.94 9.82
CA LEU A 128 2.95 24.63 10.53
C LEU A 128 2.74 24.46 12.05
N THR A 129 1.87 23.53 12.48
CA THR A 129 1.72 23.19 13.91
C THR A 129 2.04 21.71 14.12
N LYS A 130 2.94 21.38 15.05
CA LYS A 130 3.33 20.02 15.47
C LYS A 130 2.75 19.71 16.87
N CYS A 131 2.28 18.49 17.09
CA CYS A 131 1.87 18.01 18.42
C CYS A 131 3.11 17.62 19.25
N CYS A 132 3.24 18.20 20.45
CA CYS A 132 4.29 17.82 21.41
C CYS A 132 3.67 17.02 22.57
N PRO A 133 4.25 15.86 22.94
CA PRO A 133 3.83 15.11 24.12
C PRO A 133 4.36 15.78 25.39
N SER A 134 3.46 16.19 26.30
CA SER A 134 3.77 16.55 27.69
C SER A 134 2.82 15.81 28.62
N PRO A 135 3.29 15.13 29.68
CA PRO A 135 2.38 14.55 30.66
C PRO A 135 1.71 15.67 31.49
N PRO A 136 0.37 15.70 31.71
CA PRO A 136 -0.68 14.77 31.27
C PRO A 136 -1.47 15.22 30.02
N THR A 137 -1.08 16.31 29.36
CA THR A 137 -1.81 16.92 28.23
C THR A 137 -0.92 17.15 27.01
N TYR A 138 -1.40 16.77 25.82
CA TYR A 138 -0.77 17.13 24.55
C TYR A 138 -0.92 18.64 24.27
N VAL A 139 0.13 19.27 23.71
CA VAL A 139 0.13 20.71 23.38
C VAL A 139 0.46 20.91 21.90
N CYS A 140 -0.38 21.68 21.18
CA CYS A 140 -0.10 22.08 19.80
C CYS A 140 0.95 23.22 19.81
N LYS A 141 2.12 23.03 19.19
CA LYS A 141 3.18 24.05 19.08
C LYS A 141 3.49 24.40 17.61
N PRO A 142 3.92 25.62 17.28
CA PRO A 142 4.38 25.94 15.93
C PRO A 142 5.60 25.07 15.55
N GLN A 143 5.74 24.72 14.26
CA GLN A 143 6.75 23.81 13.73
C GLN A 143 8.20 24.27 13.98
N SER A 144 8.40 25.55 14.29
CA SER A 144 9.68 26.15 14.67
C SER A 144 10.08 25.91 16.13
N ALA A 145 9.17 25.44 16.99
CA ALA A 145 9.45 25.16 18.39
C ALA A 145 9.92 23.71 18.57
N THR A 146 11.07 23.51 19.22
CA THR A 146 11.50 22.20 19.69
C THR A 146 10.60 21.75 20.84
N CYS A 147 10.13 20.50 20.78
CA CYS A 147 9.44 19.87 21.91
C CYS A 147 10.48 19.53 22.99
N GLY A 148 10.92 20.53 23.74
CA GLY A 148 11.77 20.34 24.91
C GLY A 148 10.94 19.90 26.14
N TYR A 149 11.50 18.98 26.93
CA TYR A 149 11.01 18.66 28.27
C TYR A 149 11.45 19.79 29.21
N GLY A 150 10.52 20.70 29.52
CA GLY A 150 10.67 21.72 30.56
C GLY A 150 10.04 21.25 31.85
#